data_AF-A0AAV8XR39-F1
#
_entry.id   AF-A0AAV8XR39-F1
#
_cell.length_a   1.000
_cell.length_b   1.000
_cell.length_c   1.000
_cell.angle_alpha   90.00
_cell.angle_beta   90.00
_cell.angle_gamma   90.00
#
_symmetry.space_group_name_H-M   'P 1'
#
loop_
_entity.id
_entity.type
_entity.pdbx_description
1 polymer ?
#
loop_
_entity_poly.entity_id
_entity_poly.type
_entity_poly.pdbx_seq_one_letter_code
_entity_poly.pdbx_strand_id
1 'polypeptide(L)'
;MRADSVSNVAKSDPLICLYGEVLLAKHKRQQIATLISNKIREMAKMLIAIRSMHDNIKGLFDVLKPEMFATLVAAAKIISGYNENKKSFRAPSLALHMGTNLKTVCNIAFKTVIERKQIPNISWENRDEKKSDIKDLKNLIEAHWCNEISSLALKDLKERQWQKPNRLPLTEDILFVSKIY
;
A
#
# COMPACT_ATOMS: atom_id res chain seq x y z
N MET A 1 20.77 -9.94 3.51
CA MET A 1 19.45 -10.22 2.91
C MET A 1 19.64 -11.19 1.75
N ARG A 2 18.82 -12.24 1.63
CA ARG A 2 18.88 -13.19 0.49
C ARG A 2 18.61 -12.46 -0.82
N ALA A 3 19.38 -12.78 -1.86
CA ALA A 3 19.17 -12.24 -3.20
C ALA A 3 17.93 -12.91 -3.84
N ASP A 4 16.90 -12.10 -4.08
CA ASP A 4 15.68 -12.45 -4.80
C ASP A 4 15.01 -11.18 -5.37
N SER A 5 13.92 -11.35 -6.10
CA SER A 5 13.16 -10.23 -6.69
C SER A 5 12.70 -9.20 -5.64
N VAL A 6 12.29 -9.65 -4.46
CA VAL A 6 11.90 -8.78 -3.34
C VAL A 6 13.09 -7.94 -2.87
N SER A 7 14.26 -8.54 -2.73
CA SER A 7 15.49 -7.85 -2.32
C SER A 7 15.93 -6.82 -3.36
N ASN A 8 15.67 -7.07 -4.65
CA ASN A 8 15.99 -6.13 -5.72
C ASN A 8 15.07 -4.90 -5.65
N VAL A 9 13.76 -5.13 -5.47
CA VAL A 9 12.79 -4.03 -5.25
C VAL A 9 13.18 -3.21 -4.02
N ALA A 10 13.52 -3.87 -2.91
CA ALA A 10 13.93 -3.19 -1.68
C ALA A 10 15.16 -2.28 -1.87
N LYS A 11 16.18 -2.75 -2.62
CA LYS A 11 17.40 -1.98 -2.88
C LYS A 11 17.21 -0.87 -3.90
N SER A 12 16.25 -1.04 -4.81
CA SER A 12 15.95 -0.05 -5.85
C SER A 12 15.12 1.13 -5.34
N ASP A 13 14.39 0.96 -4.24
CA ASP A 13 13.53 2.00 -3.68
C ASP A 13 14.29 2.81 -2.61
N PRO A 14 14.53 4.10 -2.85
CA PRO A 14 15.32 4.94 -1.94
C PRO A 14 14.68 5.13 -0.56
N LEU A 15 13.35 5.16 -0.48
CA LEU A 15 12.64 5.35 0.78
C LEU A 15 12.66 4.08 1.62
N ILE A 16 12.57 2.90 0.98
CA ILE A 16 12.76 1.60 1.65
C ILE A 16 14.18 1.47 2.21
N CYS A 17 15.20 1.88 1.44
CA CYS A 17 16.58 1.92 1.93
C CYS A 17 16.72 2.82 3.16
N LEU A 18 16.18 4.04 3.10
CA LEU A 18 16.22 4.98 4.22
C LEU A 18 15.46 4.46 5.45
N TYR A 19 14.34 3.77 5.25
CA TYR A 19 13.63 3.08 6.33
C TYR A 19 14.53 2.05 7.02
N GLY A 20 15.27 1.24 6.25
CA GLY A 20 16.25 0.31 6.77
C GLY A 20 17.37 0.97 7.57
N GLU A 21 17.95 2.05 7.04
CA GLU A 21 19.00 2.84 7.70
C GLU A 21 18.53 3.39 9.05
N VAL A 22 17.33 3.98 9.10
CA VAL A 22 16.76 4.54 10.33
C VAL A 22 16.50 3.46 11.38
N LEU A 23 16.06 2.27 10.97
CA LEU A 23 15.91 1.15 11.90
C LEU A 23 17.25 0.63 12.41
N LEU A 24 18.28 0.55 11.56
CA LEU A 24 19.62 0.13 11.96
C LEU A 24 20.25 1.12 12.93
N ALA A 25 20.10 2.43 12.69
CA ALA A 25 20.66 3.46 13.56
C ALA A 25 20.15 3.38 15.01
N LYS A 26 18.93 2.87 15.21
CA LYS A 26 18.34 2.68 16.55
C LYS A 26 18.94 1.50 17.32
N HIS A 27 19.70 0.63 16.67
CA HIS A 27 20.03 -0.69 17.20
C HIS A 27 21.48 -1.10 16.91
N LYS A 28 22.29 -1.27 17.97
CA LYS A 28 23.73 -1.63 17.85
C LYS A 28 24.02 -3.15 17.75
N ARG A 29 23.01 -4.02 17.83
CA ARG A 29 23.22 -5.48 17.92
C ARG A 29 23.05 -6.19 16.57
N GLN A 30 23.98 -7.09 16.23
CA GLN A 30 23.93 -7.89 15.00
C GLN A 30 22.66 -8.74 14.85
N GLN A 31 22.11 -9.28 15.94
CA GLN A 31 20.87 -10.09 15.91
C GLN A 31 19.65 -9.32 15.37
N ILE A 32 19.70 -7.98 15.40
CA ILE A 32 18.61 -7.12 14.92
C ILE A 32 18.69 -6.93 13.40
N ALA A 33 19.82 -7.20 12.77
CA ALA A 33 19.98 -7.09 11.32
C ALA A 33 19.02 -8.03 10.55
N THR A 34 18.79 -9.24 11.06
CA THR A 34 17.83 -10.18 10.47
C THR A 34 16.39 -9.66 10.57
N LEU A 35 16.02 -9.11 11.75
CA LEU A 35 14.70 -8.51 11.95
C LEU A 35 14.48 -7.31 11.03
N ILE A 36 15.47 -6.42 10.91
CA ILE A 36 15.38 -5.26 10.01
C ILE A 36 15.33 -5.71 8.55
N SER A 37 16.12 -6.71 8.17
CA SER A 37 16.04 -7.30 6.84
C SER A 37 14.63 -7.82 6.54
N ASN A 38 13.94 -8.42 7.51
CA ASN A 38 12.56 -8.85 7.33
C ASN A 38 11.62 -7.65 7.13
N LYS A 39 11.75 -6.59 7.94
CA LYS A 39 10.95 -5.36 7.80
C LYS A 39 11.15 -4.66 6.45
N ILE A 40 12.38 -4.58 5.96
CA ILE A 40 12.70 -4.05 4.63
C ILE A 40 12.01 -4.89 3.54
N ARG A 41 12.04 -6.22 3.68
CA ARG A 41 11.37 -7.12 2.73
C ARG A 41 9.84 -7.02 2.79
N GLU A 42 9.27 -6.79 3.96
CA GLU A 42 7.83 -6.54 4.12
C GLU A 42 7.41 -5.28 3.37
N MET A 43 8.18 -4.19 3.45
CA MET A 43 7.93 -2.96 2.67
C MET A 43 8.05 -3.22 1.16
N ALA A 44 9.05 -3.97 0.73
CA ALA A 44 9.21 -4.30 -0.68
C ALA A 44 8.06 -5.19 -1.21
N LYS A 45 7.61 -6.17 -0.42
CA LYS A 45 6.42 -6.98 -0.77
C LYS A 45 5.17 -6.12 -0.88
N MET A 46 5.00 -5.15 0.01
CA MET A 46 3.90 -4.21 -0.05
C MET A 46 3.95 -3.38 -1.34
N LEU A 47 5.12 -2.83 -1.70
CA LEU A 47 5.29 -2.08 -2.94
C LEU A 47 5.01 -2.94 -4.19
N ILE A 48 5.44 -4.20 -4.19
CA ILE A 48 5.11 -5.15 -5.26
C ILE A 48 3.60 -5.36 -5.37
N ALA A 49 2.91 -5.56 -4.24
CA ALA A 49 1.46 -5.72 -4.23
C ALA A 49 0.76 -4.45 -4.75
N ILE A 50 1.22 -3.26 -4.38
CA ILE A 50 0.66 -2.00 -4.88
C ILE A 50 0.85 -1.87 -6.39
N ARG A 51 2.05 -2.16 -6.90
CA ARG A 51 2.34 -2.13 -8.35
C ARG A 51 1.50 -3.11 -9.15
N SER A 52 1.03 -4.22 -8.54
CA SER A 52 0.09 -5.14 -9.20
C SER A 52 -1.33 -4.59 -9.33
N MET A 53 -1.66 -3.53 -8.58
CA MET A 53 -2.96 -2.85 -8.62
C MET A 53 -2.91 -1.54 -9.42
N HIS A 54 -1.74 -0.91 -9.52
CA HIS A 54 -1.53 0.39 -10.16
C HIS A 54 -0.20 0.41 -10.93
N ASP A 55 -0.27 0.55 -12.25
CA ASP A 55 0.91 0.48 -13.12
C ASP A 55 1.80 1.74 -13.06
N ASN A 56 1.29 2.85 -12.53
CA ASN A 56 1.99 4.14 -12.51
C ASN A 56 2.88 4.37 -11.26
N ILE A 57 2.92 3.41 -10.32
CA ILE A 57 3.65 3.57 -9.06
C ILE A 57 5.13 3.21 -9.22
N LYS A 58 6.01 4.23 -9.21
CA LYS A 58 7.46 4.04 -9.35
C LYS A 58 8.11 3.71 -8.03
N GLY A 59 7.64 4.23 -6.91
CA GLY A 59 8.24 3.95 -5.60
C GLY A 59 7.28 4.14 -4.42
N LEU A 60 7.78 3.81 -3.24
CA LEU A 60 7.03 3.93 -1.99
C LEU A 60 6.69 5.39 -1.65
N PHE A 61 7.44 6.36 -2.16
CA PHE A 61 7.14 7.79 -1.96
C PHE A 61 5.87 8.26 -2.69
N ASP A 62 5.58 7.67 -3.86
CA ASP A 62 4.42 8.02 -4.69
C ASP A 62 3.10 7.65 -4.01
N VAL A 63 3.15 6.63 -3.14
CA VAL A 63 1.97 6.13 -2.43
C VAL A 63 1.71 6.88 -1.11
N LEU A 64 2.58 7.82 -0.73
CA LEU A 64 2.42 8.61 0.50
C LEU A 64 1.48 9.79 0.28
N LYS A 65 0.19 9.49 0.10
CA LYS A 65 -0.92 10.43 -0.03
C LYS A 65 -2.24 9.78 0.42
N PRO A 66 -3.21 10.55 0.93
CA PRO A 66 -4.40 9.99 1.58
C PRO A 66 -5.25 9.11 0.64
N GLU A 67 -5.30 9.42 -0.67
CA GLU A 67 -6.06 8.65 -1.67
C GLU A 67 -5.57 7.20 -1.79
N MET A 68 -4.30 6.96 -1.45
CA MET A 68 -3.69 5.64 -1.53
C MET A 68 -3.96 4.79 -0.28
N PHE A 69 -4.65 5.31 0.73
CA PHE A 69 -4.94 4.60 1.97
C PHE A 69 -5.66 3.26 1.73
N ALA A 70 -6.73 3.25 0.94
CA ALA A 70 -7.47 2.03 0.62
C ALA A 70 -6.58 1.00 -0.13
N THR A 71 -5.71 1.49 -1.02
CA THR A 71 -4.73 0.65 -1.74
C THR A 71 -3.71 0.04 -0.78
N LEU A 72 -3.22 0.81 0.20
CA LEU A 72 -2.29 0.32 1.22
C LEU A 72 -2.91 -0.77 2.10
N VAL A 73 -4.19 -0.61 2.46
CA VAL A 73 -4.97 -1.64 3.19
C VAL A 73 -5.11 -2.90 2.34
N ALA A 74 -5.51 -2.77 1.06
CA ALA A 74 -5.64 -3.90 0.15
C ALA A 74 -4.31 -4.65 -0.03
N ALA A 75 -3.21 -3.91 -0.21
CA ALA A 75 -1.86 -4.47 -0.31
C ALA A 75 -1.45 -5.20 0.97
N ALA A 76 -1.77 -4.64 2.14
CA ALA A 76 -1.52 -5.30 3.43
C ALA A 76 -2.30 -6.61 3.56
N LYS A 77 -3.56 -6.67 3.10
CA LYS A 77 -4.37 -7.90 3.09
C LYS A 77 -3.76 -8.97 2.17
N ILE A 78 -3.27 -8.58 0.99
CA ILE A 78 -2.61 -9.50 0.04
C ILE A 78 -1.35 -10.11 0.68
N ILE A 79 -0.43 -9.29 1.20
CA ILE A 79 0.85 -9.78 1.72
C ILE A 79 0.72 -10.57 3.03
N SER A 80 -0.36 -10.36 3.79
CA SER A 80 -0.69 -11.12 5.00
C SER A 80 -1.51 -12.39 4.73
N GLY A 81 -1.85 -12.66 3.46
CA GLY A 81 -2.57 -13.84 3.04
C GLY A 81 -3.99 -13.86 3.58
N TYR A 82 -4.71 -12.75 3.44
CA TYR A 82 -6.13 -12.69 3.77
C TYR A 82 -6.94 -13.64 2.89
N ASN A 83 -7.81 -14.44 3.51
CA ASN A 83 -8.71 -15.37 2.85
C ASN A 83 -10.16 -14.87 2.99
N GLU A 84 -10.78 -14.50 1.87
CA GLU A 84 -12.16 -13.96 1.84
C GLU A 84 -13.19 -14.97 2.34
N ASN A 85 -13.05 -16.25 1.98
CA ASN A 85 -14.00 -17.31 2.35
C ASN A 85 -14.02 -17.58 3.85
N LYS A 86 -12.83 -17.57 4.47
CA LYS A 86 -12.66 -17.86 5.91
C LYS A 86 -12.60 -16.61 6.77
N LYS A 87 -12.61 -15.42 6.17
CA LYS A 87 -12.40 -14.11 6.80
C LYS A 87 -11.23 -14.11 7.78
N SER A 88 -10.14 -14.76 7.40
CA SER A 88 -8.99 -14.96 8.27
C SER A 88 -7.68 -14.65 7.54
N PHE A 89 -6.68 -14.27 8.32
CA PHE A 89 -5.33 -13.99 7.81
C PHE A 89 -4.42 -15.17 8.07
N ARG A 90 -3.58 -15.51 7.08
CA ARG A 90 -2.46 -16.43 7.30
C ARG A 90 -1.43 -15.85 8.27
N ALA A 91 -1.21 -14.54 8.21
CA ALA A 91 -0.31 -13.81 9.09
C ALA A 91 -1.00 -12.55 9.67
N PRO A 92 -1.91 -12.68 10.66
CA PRO A 92 -2.63 -11.56 11.25
C PRO A 92 -1.68 -10.52 11.87
N SER A 93 -0.60 -10.99 12.51
CA SER A 93 0.42 -10.12 13.11
C SER A 93 1.07 -9.20 12.07
N LEU A 94 1.30 -9.69 10.84
CA LEU A 94 1.83 -8.90 9.72
C LEU A 94 0.86 -7.79 9.33
N ALA A 95 -0.43 -8.11 9.16
CA ALA A 95 -1.44 -7.12 8.83
C ALA A 95 -1.52 -5.98 9.87
N LEU A 96 -1.45 -6.33 11.16
CA LEU A 96 -1.50 -5.34 12.26
C LEU A 96 -0.22 -4.49 12.33
N HIS A 97 0.96 -5.10 12.34
CA HIS A 97 2.20 -4.33 12.49
C HIS A 97 2.57 -3.53 11.24
N MET A 98 1.96 -3.84 10.09
CA MET A 98 2.16 -3.10 8.85
C MET A 98 1.76 -1.63 8.99
N GLY A 99 0.66 -1.33 9.67
CA GLY A 99 0.26 0.06 9.96
C GLY A 99 1.34 0.80 10.73
N THR A 100 1.93 0.17 11.75
CA THR A 100 3.05 0.75 12.52
C THR A 100 4.29 0.99 11.66
N ASN A 101 4.63 0.05 10.76
CA ASN A 101 5.73 0.21 9.83
C ASN A 101 5.47 1.39 8.87
N LEU A 102 4.26 1.50 8.31
CA LEU A 102 3.87 2.60 7.41
C LEU A 102 3.92 3.97 8.10
N LYS A 103 3.46 4.07 9.35
CA LYS A 103 3.61 5.32 10.14
C LYS A 103 5.07 5.75 10.27
N THR A 104 5.96 4.78 10.45
CA THR A 104 7.40 5.06 10.50
C THR A 104 7.91 5.57 9.16
N VAL A 105 7.48 4.97 8.05
CA VAL A 105 7.78 5.45 6.70
C VAL A 105 7.26 6.88 6.49
N CYS A 106 6.02 7.19 6.88
CA CYS A 106 5.47 8.55 6.79
C CYS A 106 6.31 9.55 7.59
N ASN A 107 6.72 9.22 8.82
CA ASN A 107 7.58 10.11 9.61
C ASN A 107 8.94 10.36 8.95
N ILE A 108 9.54 9.32 8.36
CA ILE A 108 10.82 9.43 7.65
C ILE A 108 10.66 10.32 6.41
N ALA A 109 9.66 10.06 5.58
CA ALA A 109 9.38 10.85 4.40
C ALA A 109 9.08 12.32 4.75
N PHE A 110 8.23 12.55 5.76
CA PHE A 110 7.92 13.89 6.25
C PHE A 110 9.18 14.64 6.68
N LYS A 111 10.06 13.98 7.46
CA LYS A 111 11.35 14.54 7.86
C LYS A 111 12.21 14.91 6.64
N THR A 112 12.30 14.03 5.65
CA THR A 112 13.12 14.28 4.44
C THR A 112 12.62 15.46 3.61
N VAL A 113 11.30 15.64 3.51
CA VAL A 113 10.66 16.77 2.83
C VAL A 113 10.87 18.08 3.61
N ILE A 114 10.87 18.02 4.95
CA ILE A 114 11.16 19.19 5.79
C ILE A 114 12.62 19.63 5.65
N GLU A 115 13.54 18.69 5.82
CA GLU A 115 15.00 18.92 5.85
C GLU A 115 15.59 19.17 4.46
N ARG A 116 14.79 19.01 3.39
CA ARG A 116 15.24 19.13 1.99
C ARG A 116 16.39 18.17 1.68
N LYS A 117 16.40 17.01 2.33
CA LYS A 117 17.40 15.98 2.07
C LYS A 117 17.16 15.47 0.65
N GLN A 118 18.13 15.65 -0.23
CA GLN A 118 18.08 15.08 -1.57
C GLN A 118 18.16 13.55 -1.45
N ILE A 119 17.17 12.88 -2.03
CA ILE A 119 17.13 11.42 -2.12
C ILE A 119 17.07 11.09 -3.62
N PRO A 120 17.91 10.18 -4.12
CA PRO A 120 17.88 9.79 -5.54
C PRO A 120 16.47 9.37 -5.95
N ASN A 121 16.04 9.72 -7.16
CA ASN A 121 14.76 9.29 -7.74
C ASN A 121 13.50 9.64 -6.91
N ILE A 122 13.60 10.59 -5.99
CA ILE A 122 12.46 11.16 -5.27
C ILE A 122 12.42 12.67 -5.53
N SER A 123 11.32 13.14 -6.09
CA SER A 123 11.03 14.55 -6.31
C SER A 123 9.62 14.88 -5.86
N TRP A 124 9.40 16.13 -5.47
CA TRP A 124 8.08 16.69 -5.21
C TRP A 124 8.05 18.11 -5.77
N GLU A 125 6.95 18.47 -6.42
CA GLU A 125 6.78 19.80 -7.02
C GLU A 125 6.41 20.81 -5.94
N ASN A 126 5.34 20.53 -5.20
CA ASN A 126 4.87 21.35 -4.11
C ASN A 126 5.20 20.70 -2.75
N ARG A 127 6.11 21.33 -2.02
CA ARG A 127 6.56 20.86 -0.71
C ARG A 127 5.42 20.85 0.32
N ASP A 128 4.62 21.92 0.35
CA ASP A 128 3.64 22.09 1.42
C ASP A 128 2.43 21.17 1.20
N GLU A 129 2.06 20.95 -0.06
CA GLU A 129 1.11 19.90 -0.46
C GLU A 129 1.63 18.51 -0.07
N LYS A 130 2.84 18.14 -0.48
CA LYS A 130 3.39 16.81 -0.17
C LYS A 130 3.52 16.56 1.34
N LYS A 131 3.79 17.61 2.12
CA LYS A 131 3.76 17.52 3.59
C LYS A 131 2.36 17.26 4.13
N SER A 132 1.35 17.96 3.60
CA SER A 132 -0.05 17.73 3.99
C SER A 132 -0.44 16.30 3.68
N ASP A 133 -0.18 15.82 2.47
CA ASP A 133 -0.47 14.45 2.03
C ASP A 133 0.09 13.40 2.97
N ILE A 134 1.39 13.52 3.32
CA ILE A 134 2.05 12.56 4.22
C ILE A 134 1.43 12.62 5.63
N LYS A 135 1.08 13.82 6.11
CA LYS A 135 0.47 14.02 7.43
C LYS A 135 -0.94 13.44 7.47
N ASP A 136 -1.75 13.72 6.46
CA ASP A 136 -3.13 13.28 6.36
C ASP A 136 -3.20 11.77 6.19
N LEU A 137 -2.36 11.18 5.33
CA LEU A 137 -2.22 9.72 5.24
C LEU A 137 -1.80 9.10 6.58
N LYS A 138 -0.83 9.69 7.27
CA LYS A 138 -0.39 9.18 8.58
C LYS A 138 -1.55 9.17 9.58
N ASN A 139 -2.35 10.24 9.62
CA ASN A 139 -3.52 10.34 10.48
C ASN A 139 -4.56 9.25 10.13
N LEU A 140 -4.80 9.00 8.84
CA LEU A 140 -5.68 7.90 8.39
C LEU A 140 -5.19 6.53 8.87
N ILE A 141 -3.88 6.27 8.77
CA ILE A 141 -3.28 5.02 9.26
C ILE A 141 -3.42 4.93 10.79
N GLU A 142 -3.21 6.03 11.53
CA GLU A 142 -3.36 6.03 12.99
C GLU A 142 -4.78 5.77 13.45
N ALA A 143 -5.76 6.40 12.81
CA ALA A 143 -7.16 6.35 13.22
C ALA A 143 -7.89 5.10 12.68
N HIS A 144 -7.62 4.70 11.44
CA HIS A 144 -8.49 3.76 10.73
C HIS A 144 -7.82 2.41 10.42
N TRP A 145 -6.50 2.25 10.54
CA TRP A 145 -5.84 1.00 10.09
C TRP A 145 -6.40 -0.27 10.75
N CYS A 146 -6.54 -0.29 12.08
CA CYS A 146 -7.06 -1.46 12.79
C CYS A 146 -8.51 -1.75 12.41
N ASN A 147 -9.31 -0.70 12.18
CA ASN A 147 -10.68 -0.83 11.71
C ASN A 147 -10.69 -1.40 10.29
N GLU A 148 -9.83 -0.94 9.40
CA GLU A 148 -9.75 -1.40 8.01
C GLU A 148 -9.34 -2.87 7.85
N ILE A 149 -8.36 -3.27 8.65
CA ILE A 149 -7.86 -4.65 8.69
C ILE A 149 -8.90 -5.59 9.33
N SER A 150 -9.68 -5.10 10.31
CA SER A 150 -10.65 -5.92 11.05
C SER A 150 -12.09 -5.85 10.50
N SER A 151 -12.48 -4.78 9.80
CA SER A 151 -13.87 -4.43 9.46
C SER A 151 -14.15 -4.25 7.95
N LEU A 152 -13.20 -3.80 7.11
CA LEU A 152 -13.45 -3.62 5.66
C LEU A 152 -13.43 -4.90 4.83
N ALA A 153 -13.22 -6.05 5.46
CA ALA A 153 -13.47 -7.36 4.85
C ALA A 153 -14.95 -7.60 4.48
N LEU A 154 -15.89 -6.93 5.17
CA LEU A 154 -17.32 -7.25 5.13
C LEU A 154 -18.17 -6.29 4.28
N LYS A 155 -17.74 -5.02 4.13
CA LYS A 155 -18.48 -3.98 3.40
C LYS A 155 -18.10 -3.88 1.92
N ASP A 156 -16.81 -3.86 1.60
CA ASP A 156 -16.33 -3.75 0.20
C ASP A 156 -16.74 -4.95 -0.67
N LEU A 157 -16.89 -6.15 -0.09
CA LEU A 157 -17.33 -7.35 -0.81
C LEU A 157 -18.78 -7.24 -1.29
N LYS A 158 -19.66 -6.58 -0.51
CA LYS A 158 -21.04 -6.27 -0.91
C LYS A 158 -21.09 -5.11 -1.91
N GLU A 159 -20.30 -4.06 -1.69
CA GLU A 159 -20.32 -2.88 -2.55
C GLU A 159 -19.67 -3.14 -3.93
N ARG A 160 -18.60 -3.94 -4.02
CA ARG A 160 -18.01 -4.33 -5.32
C ARG A 160 -18.82 -5.39 -6.08
N GLN A 161 -19.57 -6.26 -5.40
CA GLN A 161 -20.61 -7.08 -6.06
C GLN A 161 -21.74 -6.20 -6.63
N TRP A 162 -22.07 -5.07 -5.98
CA TRP A 162 -23.08 -4.12 -6.44
C TRP A 162 -22.60 -3.15 -7.53
N GLN A 163 -21.31 -2.80 -7.58
CA GLN A 163 -20.75 -1.83 -8.53
C GLN A 163 -20.27 -2.41 -9.86
N LYS A 164 -20.35 -3.73 -10.09
CA LYS A 164 -20.38 -4.21 -11.47
C LYS A 164 -21.70 -3.70 -12.08
N PRO A 165 -21.71 -2.85 -13.12
CA PRO A 165 -22.92 -2.71 -13.90
C PRO A 165 -23.22 -4.11 -14.44
N ASN A 166 -24.29 -4.70 -13.94
CA ASN A 166 -25.01 -5.70 -14.71
C ASN A 166 -25.37 -4.94 -15.98
N ARG A 167 -24.56 -5.09 -17.03
CA ARG A 167 -24.94 -4.62 -18.36
C ARG A 167 -26.16 -5.44 -18.68
N LEU A 168 -27.33 -4.89 -18.34
CA LEU A 168 -28.57 -5.27 -18.99
C LEU A 168 -28.21 -5.32 -20.48
N PRO A 169 -28.44 -6.45 -21.17
CA PRO A 169 -28.28 -6.43 -22.62
C PRO A 169 -29.08 -5.22 -23.10
N LEU A 170 -28.38 -4.29 -23.75
CA LEU A 170 -28.98 -3.08 -24.28
C LEU A 170 -30.15 -3.54 -25.15
N THR A 171 -31.32 -2.99 -24.88
CA THR A 171 -32.60 -3.29 -25.55
C THR A 171 -32.61 -2.73 -26.98
N GLU A 172 -31.65 -3.18 -27.79
CA GLU A 172 -31.54 -2.95 -29.23
C GLU A 172 -31.35 -4.36 -29.83
N ASP A 173 -32.40 -5.14 -30.06
CA ASP A 173 -33.19 -5.01 -31.27
C ASP A 173 -34.67 -5.36 -31.03
N ILE A 174 -35.48 -4.33 -30.79
CA ILE A 174 -36.93 -4.36 -31.06
C ILE A 174 -37.16 -3.99 -32.55
N LEU A 175 -36.34 -4.51 -33.47
CA LEU A 175 -36.45 -4.21 -34.91
C LEU A 175 -36.88 -5.39 -35.78
N PHE A 176 -37.29 -6.53 -35.19
CA PHE A 176 -37.94 -7.63 -35.93
C PHE A 176 -39.46 -7.67 -35.78
N VAL A 177 -40.10 -6.50 -35.63
CA VAL A 177 -41.54 -6.33 -35.88
C VAL A 177 -41.72 -5.29 -36.98
N SER A 178 -41.49 -5.68 -38.23
CA SER A 178 -42.23 -5.20 -39.42
C SER A 178 -41.59 -5.75 -40.69
N LYS A 179 -41.96 -6.97 -41.08
CA LYS A 179 -42.13 -7.30 -42.50
C LYS A 179 -43.28 -8.28 -42.63
N ILE A 180 -44.45 -7.67 -42.81
CA ILE A 180 -45.59 -8.22 -43.53
C ILE A 180 -45.06 -8.77 -44.86
N TYR A 181 -45.28 -10.06 -45.11
CA TYR A 181 -45.84 -10.61 -46.35
C TYR A 181 -46.26 -12.06 -46.13
#